data_AF-A0A2P6VTL9-F1
#
_entry.id   AF-A0A2P6VTL9-F1
#
_cell.length_a   1.000
_cell.length_b   1.000
_cell.length_c   1.000
_cell.angle_alpha   90.00
_cell.angle_beta   90.00
_cell.angle_gamma   90.00
#
_symmetry.space_group_name_H-M   'P 1'
#
loop_
_entity.id
_entity.type
_entity.pdbx_description
1 polymer ?
#
loop_
_entity_poly.entity_id
_entity_poly.type
_entity_poly.pdbx_seq_one_letter_code
_entity_poly.pdbx_strand_id
1 'polypeptide(L)'
;MAREPGDVVRHEPAEAPLGVAVAIVLLTIVELAFVGLFSAGVVLGWNSPNAQQILTFWLASAFLVLGVILALYRRFYLDDIIVVKQRKEKWEDLL
;
A
#
# COMPACT_ATOMS: atom_id res chain seq x y z
N MET A 1 32.00 19.93 -2.91
CA MET A 1 31.94 19.23 -1.60
C MET A 1 31.51 17.81 -1.88
N ALA A 2 32.34 16.82 -1.57
CA ALA A 2 31.98 15.42 -1.73
C ALA A 2 30.89 15.07 -0.71
N ARG A 3 29.81 14.42 -1.15
CA ARG A 3 28.69 14.00 -0.28
C ARG A 3 29.02 12.67 0.37
N GLU A 4 28.74 12.53 1.66
CA GLU A 4 28.94 11.28 2.37
C GLU A 4 27.77 10.29 2.09
N PRO A 5 28.01 8.98 2.13
CA PRO A 5 26.95 7.98 2.05
C PRO A 5 25.88 8.21 3.13
N GLY A 6 24.60 8.18 2.74
CA GLY A 6 23.49 8.48 3.64
C GLY A 6 23.05 9.94 3.66
N ASP A 7 23.78 10.84 2.98
CA ASP A 7 23.37 12.23 2.82
C ASP A 7 22.12 12.34 1.89
N VAL A 8 21.19 13.23 2.25
CA VAL A 8 19.95 13.47 1.48
C VAL A 8 20.24 14.52 0.41
N VAL A 9 20.21 14.12 -0.85
CA VAL A 9 20.53 14.99 -1.99
C VAL A 9 19.40 15.97 -2.29
N ARG A 10 18.16 15.50 -2.18
CA ARG A 10 16.94 16.26 -2.43
C ARG A 10 15.82 15.68 -1.59
N HIS A 11 15.06 16.58 -0.98
CA HIS A 11 13.84 16.28 -0.25
C HIS A 11 12.71 17.06 -0.91
N GLU A 12 11.83 16.39 -1.63
CA GLU A 12 10.60 17.01 -2.11
C GLU A 12 9.47 16.64 -1.12
N PRO A 13 8.94 17.60 -0.34
CA PRO A 13 7.89 17.31 0.62
C PRO A 13 6.61 16.86 -0.08
N ALA A 14 5.94 15.85 0.48
CA ALA A 14 4.65 15.40 0.00
C ALA A 14 3.59 16.51 0.08
N GLU A 15 2.81 16.72 -1.00
CA GLU A 15 1.71 17.72 -1.02
C GLU A 15 0.61 17.42 0.00
N ALA A 16 0.41 16.13 0.36
CA ALA A 16 -0.56 15.65 1.33
C ALA A 16 -1.97 16.32 1.25
N PRO A 17 -2.62 16.35 0.07
CA PRO A 17 -3.88 17.06 -0.11
C PRO A 17 -5.02 16.44 0.71
N LEU A 18 -5.81 17.28 1.38
CA LEU A 18 -6.96 16.87 2.21
C LEU A 18 -7.95 15.98 1.43
N GLY A 19 -8.17 16.26 0.15
CA GLY A 19 -9.08 15.48 -0.70
C GLY A 19 -8.66 14.01 -0.83
N VAL A 20 -7.36 13.73 -0.89
CA VAL A 20 -6.85 12.35 -0.95
C VAL A 20 -6.96 11.67 0.41
N ALA A 21 -6.74 12.42 1.50
CA ALA A 21 -6.97 11.90 2.86
C ALA A 21 -8.41 11.40 3.01
N VAL A 22 -9.39 12.23 2.61
CA VAL A 22 -10.82 11.88 2.65
C VAL A 22 -11.11 10.68 1.75
N ALA A 23 -10.54 10.63 0.54
CA ALA A 23 -10.71 9.49 -0.35
C ALA A 23 -10.19 8.19 0.28
N ILE A 24 -9.01 8.21 0.91
CA ILE A 24 -8.46 7.05 1.63
C ILE A 24 -9.40 6.60 2.74
N VAL A 25 -9.90 7.53 3.57
CA VAL A 25 -10.84 7.21 4.66
C VAL A 25 -12.13 6.57 4.12
N LEU A 26 -12.70 7.12 3.05
CA LEU A 26 -13.89 6.55 2.42
C LEU A 26 -13.61 5.14 1.86
N LEU A 27 -12.47 4.95 1.20
CA LEU A 27 -12.04 3.64 0.71
C LEU A 27 -11.83 2.65 1.87
N THR A 28 -11.33 3.08 3.03
CA THR A 28 -11.22 2.22 4.22
C THR A 28 -12.59 1.79 4.73
N ILE A 29 -13.61 2.64 4.68
CA ILE A 29 -14.99 2.23 5.05
C ILE A 29 -15.49 1.16 4.07
N VAL A 30 -15.24 1.34 2.78
CA VAL A 30 -15.59 0.35 1.75
C VAL A 30 -14.83 -0.97 1.95
N GLU A 31 -13.55 -0.90 2.30
CA GLU A 31 -12.71 -2.06 2.63
C GLU A 31 -13.32 -2.85 3.78
N LEU A 32 -13.67 -2.17 4.87
CA LEU A 32 -14.29 -2.80 6.04
C LEU A 32 -15.63 -3.46 5.70
N ALA A 33 -16.40 -2.88 4.77
CA ALA A 33 -17.63 -3.50 4.28
C ALA A 33 -17.35 -4.81 3.54
N PHE A 34 -16.37 -4.84 2.63
CA PHE A 34 -16.00 -6.08 1.92
C PHE A 34 -15.44 -7.15 2.85
N VAL A 35 -14.53 -6.77 3.75
CA VAL A 35 -13.96 -7.69 4.75
C VAL A 35 -15.06 -8.22 5.67
N GLY A 36 -15.99 -7.36 6.09
CA GLY A 36 -17.13 -7.73 6.92
C GLY A 36 -18.06 -8.72 6.23
N LEU A 37 -18.43 -8.45 4.97
CA LEU A 37 -19.27 -9.34 4.16
C LEU A 37 -18.62 -10.71 3.94
N PHE A 38 -17.33 -10.72 3.56
CA PHE A 38 -16.57 -11.96 3.40
C PHE A 38 -16.52 -12.76 4.71
N SER A 39 -16.15 -12.11 5.82
CA SER A 39 -16.05 -12.75 7.13
C SER A 39 -17.41 -13.30 7.59
N ALA A 40 -18.49 -12.54 7.39
CA ALA A 40 -19.85 -12.97 7.73
C ALA A 40 -20.25 -14.21 6.93
N GLY A 41 -20.02 -14.23 5.62
CA GLY A 41 -20.36 -15.40 4.80
C GLY A 41 -19.54 -16.65 5.16
N VAL A 42 -18.27 -16.49 5.54
CA VAL A 42 -17.45 -17.60 6.07
C VAL A 42 -18.01 -18.12 7.39
N VAL A 43 -18.31 -17.24 8.35
CA VAL A 43 -18.85 -17.61 9.67
C VAL A 43 -20.23 -18.28 9.56
N LEU A 44 -21.07 -17.82 8.63
CA LEU A 44 -22.39 -18.39 8.36
C LEU A 44 -22.33 -19.70 7.54
N GLY A 45 -21.15 -20.18 7.16
CA GLY A 45 -20.97 -21.46 6.48
C GLY A 45 -21.44 -21.48 5.02
N TRP A 46 -21.31 -20.36 4.30
CA TRP A 46 -21.71 -20.24 2.90
C TRP A 46 -20.81 -21.07 1.97
N ASN A 47 -21.18 -22.34 1.76
CA ASN A 47 -20.35 -23.32 1.05
C ASN A 47 -20.89 -23.75 -0.33
N SER A 48 -22.03 -23.22 -0.78
CA SER A 48 -22.54 -23.54 -2.12
C SER A 48 -21.60 -22.98 -3.22
N PRO A 49 -21.52 -23.60 -4.42
CA PRO A 49 -20.66 -23.10 -5.50
C PRO A 49 -20.90 -21.63 -5.86
N ASN A 50 -22.16 -21.21 -5.92
CA ASN A 50 -22.52 -19.81 -6.19
C ASN A 50 -22.09 -18.87 -5.05
N ALA A 51 -22.20 -19.32 -3.81
CA ALA A 51 -21.79 -18.51 -2.66
C ALA A 51 -20.27 -18.36 -2.59
N GLN A 52 -19.50 -19.41 -2.93
CA GLN A 52 -18.04 -19.33 -3.01
C GLN A 52 -17.58 -18.29 -4.05
N GLN A 53 -18.25 -18.20 -5.21
CA GLN A 53 -17.95 -17.16 -6.21
C GLN A 53 -18.14 -15.75 -5.66
N ILE A 54 -19.21 -15.51 -4.90
CA ILE A 54 -19.49 -14.23 -4.25
C ILE A 54 -18.44 -13.91 -3.17
N LEU A 55 -18.07 -14.90 -2.35
CA LEU A 55 -17.02 -14.74 -1.34
C LEU A 55 -15.67 -14.41 -1.97
N THR A 56 -15.29 -15.11 -3.05
CA THR A 56 -14.07 -14.78 -3.81
C THR A 56 -14.13 -13.38 -4.39
N PHE A 57 -15.28 -12.93 -4.89
CA PHE A 57 -15.45 -11.57 -5.39
C PHE A 57 -15.28 -10.52 -4.29
N TRP A 58 -15.87 -10.70 -3.11
CA TRP A 58 -15.69 -9.79 -1.97
C TRP A 58 -14.24 -9.76 -1.50
N LEU A 59 -13.58 -10.92 -1.43
CA LEU A 59 -12.17 -11.00 -1.06
C LEU A 59 -11.26 -10.30 -2.07
N ALA A 60 -11.47 -10.52 -3.38
CA ALA A 60 -10.72 -9.86 -4.43
C ALA A 60 -10.94 -8.34 -4.40
N SER A 61 -12.17 -7.89 -4.14
CA SER A 61 -12.50 -6.47 -4.02
C SER A 61 -11.81 -5.81 -2.84
N ALA A 62 -11.70 -6.50 -1.70
CA ALA A 62 -10.94 -6.04 -0.53
C ALA A 62 -9.45 -5.81 -0.89
N PHE A 63 -8.78 -6.81 -1.46
CA PHE A 63 -7.38 -6.65 -1.89
C PHE A 63 -7.19 -5.55 -2.93
N LEU A 64 -8.15 -5.38 -3.84
CA LEU A 64 -8.12 -4.31 -4.84
C LEU A 64 -8.23 -2.93 -4.18
N VAL A 65 -9.18 -2.72 -3.27
CA VAL A 65 -9.37 -1.46 -2.56
C VAL A 65 -8.16 -1.15 -1.68
N LEU A 66 -7.63 -2.14 -0.96
CA LEU A 66 -6.36 -2.00 -0.23
C LEU A 66 -5.22 -1.57 -1.15
N GLY A 67 -5.08 -2.20 -2.32
CA GLY A 67 -4.08 -1.83 -3.31
C GLY A 67 -4.22 -0.39 -3.79
N VAL A 68 -5.46 0.08 -4.02
CA VAL A 68 -5.75 1.47 -4.39
C VAL A 68 -5.39 2.44 -3.26
N ILE A 69 -5.72 2.11 -2.00
CA ILE A 69 -5.36 2.92 -0.83
C ILE A 69 -3.83 3.08 -0.76
N LEU A 70 -3.08 1.98 -0.89
CA LEU A 70 -1.62 2.01 -0.85
C LEU A 70 -1.04 2.81 -2.02
N ALA A 71 -1.63 2.71 -3.21
CA ALA A 71 -1.21 3.49 -4.37
C ALA A 71 -1.45 5.00 -4.17
N LEU A 72 -2.60 5.39 -3.60
CA LEU A 72 -2.88 6.78 -3.25
C LEU A 72 -1.94 7.30 -2.16
N TYR A 73 -1.71 6.50 -1.11
CA TYR A 73 -0.78 6.86 -0.04
C TYR A 73 0.64 7.06 -0.58
N ARG A 74 1.14 6.10 -1.37
CA ARG A 74 2.46 6.18 -2.00
C ARG A 74 2.61 7.41 -2.89
N ARG A 75 1.57 7.77 -3.64
CA ARG A 75 1.63 8.89 -4.58
C ARG A 75 1.62 10.25 -3.90
N PHE A 76 0.89 10.40 -2.79
CA PHE A 76 0.58 11.71 -2.21
C PHE A 76 1.17 11.97 -0.82
N TYR A 77 1.60 10.94 -0.10
CA TYR A 77 2.08 11.03 1.30
C TYR A 77 3.48 10.47 1.50
N LEU A 78 4.04 9.74 0.53
CA LEU A 78 5.41 9.28 0.62
C LEU A 78 6.34 10.39 0.12
N ASP A 79 7.24 10.86 0.98
CA ASP A 79 8.23 11.85 0.60
C ASP A 79 9.20 11.27 -0.44
N ASP A 80 9.48 12.05 -1.49
CA ASP A 80 10.49 11.68 -2.48
C ASP A 80 11.87 12.10 -1.96
N ILE A 81 12.56 11.16 -1.34
CA ILE A 81 13.92 11.34 -0.82
C ILE A 81 14.92 10.62 -1.71
N ILE A 82 15.90 11.37 -2.20
CA ILE A 82 17.04 10.81 -2.92
C ILE A 82 18.22 10.75 -1.95
N VAL A 83 18.55 9.53 -1.51
CA VAL A 83 19.67 9.28 -0.60
C VAL A 83 20.90 8.84 -1.39
N VAL A 84 22.07 9.41 -1.07
CA VAL A 84 23.34 8.96 -1.67
C VAL A 84 23.63 7.54 -1.20
N LYS A 85 23.65 6.59 -2.14
CA LYS A 85 24.09 5.22 -1.88
C LYS A 85 25.56 5.07 -2.27
N GLN A 86 26.40 4.62 -1.33
CA GLN A 86 27.76 4.21 -1.67
C GLN A 86 27.71 2.94 -2.51
N ARG A 87 28.44 2.94 -3.63
CA ARG A 87 28.69 1.71 -4.38
C ARG A 87 29.72 0.89 -3.61
N LYS A 88 29.31 -0.26 -3.06
CA LYS A 88 30.28 -1.26 -2.58
C LYS A 88 31.02 -1.86 -3.78
N GLU A 89 32.33 -2.05 -3.65
CA GLU A 89 33.11 -2.69 -4.70
C GLU A 89 33.04 -4.22 -4.55
N LYS A 90 32.94 -4.94 -5.67
CA LYS A 90 32.71 -6.40 -5.71
C LYS A 90 33.75 -7.22 -4.94
N TRP A 91 34.91 -6.65 -4.65
CA TRP A 91 36.06 -7.34 -4.09
C TRP A 91 36.16 -7.24 -2.56
N GLU A 92 35.37 -6.36 -1.92
CA GLU A 92 35.42 -6.14 -0.47
C GLU A 92 34.82 -7.29 0.35
N ASP A 93 33.98 -8.14 -0.25
CA ASP A 93 33.34 -9.29 0.43
C ASP A 93 34.17 -10.59 0.33
N LEU A 94 35.38 -10.53 -0.26
CA LEU A 94 36.24 -11.70 -0.55
C LEU A 94 37.51 -11.78 0.32
N LEU A 95 37.72 -10.80 1.21
CA LEU A 95 38.82 -10.76 2.20
C LEU A 95 38.26 -10.99 3.60
#